data_AF-A0A843T5J8-F1
#
_entry.id   AF-A0A843T5J8-F1
#
_cell.length_a   1.000
_cell.length_b   1.000
_cell.length_c   1.000
_cell.angle_alpha   90.00
_cell.angle_beta   90.00
_cell.angle_gamma   90.00
#
_symmetry.space_group_name_H-M   'P 1'
#
loop_
_entity.id
_entity.type
_entity.pdbx_description
1 polymer ?
#
loop_
_entity_poly.entity_id
_entity_poly.type
_entity_poly.pdbx_seq_one_letter_code
_entity_poly.pdbx_strand_id
1 'polypeptide(L)'
;MPTMLGDPSPGDARRSLFGESSAGVGMLLFTLLGPPTAWTFHFLSVYLLVALYCTEAWEGAGVAILVSTIASAAISIAAGFASYREWRRGGETSITASIAGGTGGSEFILLMGLLGSMLFSFLILVEAIAPVFVPLCSMSTG
;
A
#
# COMPACT_ATOMS: atom_id res chain seq x y z
N MET A 1 15.10 -16.01 49.18
CA MET A 1 13.84 -15.27 48.98
C MET A 1 13.44 -15.41 47.52
N PRO A 2 12.53 -16.32 47.16
CA PRO A 2 12.02 -16.43 45.80
C PRO A 2 10.93 -15.37 45.58
N THR A 3 11.13 -14.52 44.59
CA THR A 3 10.16 -13.54 44.10
C THR A 3 8.91 -14.25 43.59
N MET A 4 7.77 -13.95 44.21
CA MET A 4 6.42 -14.23 43.70
C MET A 4 6.27 -13.60 42.32
N LEU A 5 6.44 -14.39 41.26
CA LEU A 5 6.00 -14.03 39.92
C LEU A 5 4.46 -14.16 39.95
N GLY A 6 3.76 -13.04 40.14
CA GLY A 6 2.30 -13.03 40.12
C GLY A 6 1.81 -13.54 38.77
N ASP A 7 0.94 -14.55 38.78
CA ASP A 7 0.32 -15.06 37.57
C ASP A 7 -0.37 -13.91 36.83
N PRO A 8 -0.11 -13.73 35.52
CA PRO A 8 -0.73 -12.66 34.75
C PRO A 8 -2.26 -12.80 34.82
N SER A 9 -2.93 -11.71 35.20
CA SER A 9 -4.39 -11.66 35.29
C SER A 9 -5.00 -12.07 33.94
N PRO A 10 -6.03 -12.95 33.91
CA PRO A 10 -6.64 -13.42 32.67
C PRO A 10 -7.19 -12.30 31.77
N GLY A 11 -7.40 -11.09 32.33
CA GLY A 11 -7.77 -9.90 31.55
C GLY A 11 -6.63 -9.32 30.70
N ASP A 12 -5.36 -9.47 31.12
CA ASP A 12 -4.21 -8.91 30.41
C ASP A 12 -3.78 -9.81 29.25
N ALA A 13 -3.84 -11.13 29.43
CA ALA A 13 -3.61 -12.11 28.36
C ALA A 13 -4.63 -11.99 27.22
N ARG A 14 -5.87 -11.60 27.53
CA ARG A 14 -6.91 -11.43 26.50
C ARG A 14 -6.68 -10.16 25.66
N ARG A 15 -6.20 -9.06 26.26
CA ARG A 15 -5.91 -7.81 25.53
C ARG A 15 -4.69 -7.93 24.61
N SER A 16 -3.64 -8.64 25.03
CA SER A 16 -2.45 -8.85 24.19
C SER A 16 -2.80 -9.64 22.92
N LEU A 17 -3.59 -10.71 23.05
CA LEU A 17 -4.05 -11.53 21.92
C LEU A 17 -4.89 -10.73 20.91
N PHE A 18 -5.81 -9.89 21.38
CA PHE A 18 -6.61 -9.04 20.49
C PHE A 18 -5.78 -7.93 19.83
N GLY A 19 -4.78 -7.36 20.53
CA GLY A 19 -3.87 -6.37 19.98
C GLY A 19 -2.97 -6.93 18.86
N GLU A 20 -2.40 -8.11 19.06
CA GLU A 20 -1.60 -8.81 18.05
C GLU A 20 -2.43 -9.21 16.83
N SER A 21 -3.67 -9.67 17.04
CA SER A 21 -4.57 -10.05 15.94
C SER A 21 -4.96 -8.86 15.07
N SER A 22 -5.25 -7.70 15.68
CA SER A 22 -5.64 -6.49 14.95
C SER A 22 -4.49 -5.93 14.09
N ALA A 23 -3.25 -6.00 14.60
CA ALA A 23 -2.06 -5.59 13.84
C ALA A 23 -1.82 -6.50 12.61
N GLY A 24 -2.02 -7.82 12.74
CA GLY A 24 -1.89 -8.76 11.63
C GLY A 24 -2.93 -8.55 10.52
N VAL A 25 -4.19 -8.30 10.89
CA VAL A 25 -5.27 -7.99 9.94
C VAL A 25 -5.02 -6.66 9.23
N GLY A 26 -4.59 -5.64 9.97
CA GLY A 26 -4.24 -4.33 9.40
C GLY A 26 -3.12 -4.44 8.36
N MET A 27 -2.10 -5.25 8.64
CA MET A 27 -1.00 -5.48 7.71
C MET A 27 -1.46 -6.22 6.44
N LEU A 28 -2.33 -7.23 6.55
CA LEU A 28 -2.91 -7.90 5.38
C LEU A 28 -3.71 -6.95 4.50
N LEU A 29 -4.60 -6.18 5.11
CA LEU A 29 -5.39 -5.18 4.39
C LEU A 29 -4.49 -4.15 3.72
N PHE A 30 -3.43 -3.71 4.39
CA PHE A 30 -2.45 -2.80 3.81
C PHE A 30 -1.72 -3.42 2.61
N THR A 31 -1.30 -4.68 2.69
CA THR A 31 -0.62 -5.35 1.56
C THR A 31 -1.53 -5.59 0.36
N LEU A 32 -2.82 -5.85 0.59
CA LEU A 32 -3.79 -6.16 -0.46
C LEU A 32 -4.41 -4.89 -1.08
N LEU A 33 -4.83 -3.95 -0.22
CA LEU A 33 -5.54 -2.73 -0.64
C LEU A 33 -4.60 -1.53 -0.78
N GLY A 34 -3.41 -1.55 -0.21
CA GLY A 34 -2.44 -0.46 -0.31
C GLY A 34 -2.10 -0.13 -1.77
N PRO A 35 -1.68 -1.09 -2.60
CA PRO A 35 -1.36 -0.84 -4.00
C PRO A 35 -2.52 -0.25 -4.84
N PRO A 36 -3.74 -0.83 -4.88
CA PRO A 36 -4.85 -0.24 -5.64
C PRO A 36 -5.28 1.12 -5.11
N THR A 37 -5.22 1.33 -3.79
CA THR A 37 -5.57 2.62 -3.18
C THR A 37 -4.54 3.69 -3.55
N ALA A 38 -3.25 3.39 -3.46
CA ALA A 38 -2.18 4.31 -3.84
C ALA A 38 -2.26 4.68 -5.32
N TRP A 39 -2.52 3.69 -6.19
CA TRP A 39 -2.76 3.95 -7.62
C TRP A 39 -3.99 4.84 -7.86
N THR A 40 -5.11 4.57 -7.19
CA THR A 40 -6.33 5.38 -7.33
C THR A 40 -6.08 6.84 -6.92
N PHE A 41 -5.39 7.05 -5.80
CA PHE A 41 -5.01 8.40 -5.36
C PHE A 41 -4.07 9.08 -6.37
N HIS A 42 -3.11 8.35 -6.92
CA HIS A 42 -2.22 8.86 -7.96
C HIS A 42 -3.02 9.32 -9.18
N PHE A 43 -3.87 8.44 -9.71
CA PHE A 43 -4.68 8.69 -10.90
C PHE A 43 -5.60 9.92 -10.72
N LEU A 44 -6.33 10.00 -9.60
CA LEU A 44 -7.18 11.16 -9.31
C LEU A 44 -6.36 12.45 -9.18
N SER A 45 -5.20 12.38 -8.54
CA SER A 45 -4.32 13.54 -8.38
C SER A 45 -3.82 14.03 -9.73
N VAL A 46 -3.27 13.14 -10.58
CA VAL A 46 -2.80 13.51 -11.92
C VAL A 46 -3.94 14.10 -12.74
N TYR A 47 -5.12 13.49 -12.71
CA TYR A 47 -6.29 14.00 -13.43
C TYR A 47 -6.66 15.43 -13.00
N LEU A 48 -6.70 15.69 -11.69
CA LEU A 48 -7.01 17.01 -11.13
C LEU A 48 -5.92 18.03 -11.45
N LEU A 49 -4.64 17.65 -11.36
CA LEU A 49 -3.51 18.51 -11.66
C LEU A 49 -3.46 18.92 -13.13
N VAL A 50 -3.78 17.99 -14.05
CA VAL A 50 -3.92 18.28 -15.48
C VAL A 50 -5.09 19.23 -15.74
N ALA A 51 -6.23 19.02 -15.09
CA ALA A 51 -7.37 19.94 -15.19
C ALA A 51 -6.99 21.35 -14.73
N LEU A 52 -6.35 21.49 -13.56
CA LEU A 52 -5.87 22.77 -13.04
C LEU A 52 -4.84 23.43 -13.96
N TYR A 53 -3.93 22.65 -14.55
CA TYR A 53 -2.96 23.17 -15.52
C TYR A 53 -3.67 23.78 -16.72
N CYS A 54 -4.71 23.14 -17.26
CA CYS A 54 -5.43 23.67 -18.42
C CYS A 54 -6.42 24.80 -18.09
N THR A 55 -6.99 24.87 -16.88
CA THR A 55 -7.96 25.93 -16.53
C THR A 55 -7.32 27.16 -15.90
N GLU A 56 -6.30 26.98 -15.05
CA GLU A 56 -5.70 28.04 -14.24
C GLU A 56 -4.25 28.38 -14.65
N ALA A 57 -3.72 27.71 -15.69
CA ALA A 57 -2.33 27.86 -16.15
C ALA A 57 -1.28 27.68 -15.03
N TRP A 58 -1.55 26.76 -14.09
CA TRP A 58 -0.70 26.59 -12.92
C TRP A 58 0.62 25.91 -13.25
N GLU A 59 1.71 26.68 -13.30
CA GLU A 59 3.07 26.20 -13.64
C GLU A 59 3.62 25.12 -12.67
N GLY A 60 3.05 25.01 -11.46
CA GLY A 60 3.47 24.03 -10.45
C GLY A 60 2.98 22.59 -10.70
N ALA A 61 2.08 22.38 -11.68
CA ALA A 61 1.43 21.09 -11.91
C ALA A 61 2.43 19.96 -12.20
N GLY A 62 3.49 20.23 -12.96
CA GLY A 62 4.52 19.22 -13.29
C GLY A 62 5.27 18.70 -12.06
N VAL A 63 5.65 19.60 -11.15
CA VAL A 63 6.34 19.21 -9.89
C VAL A 63 5.38 18.44 -8.98
N ALA A 64 4.13 18.88 -8.88
CA ALA A 64 3.11 18.18 -8.10
C ALA A 64 2.83 16.76 -8.63
N ILE A 65 2.77 16.58 -9.96
CA ILE A 65 2.65 15.27 -10.59
C ILE A 65 3.84 14.40 -10.20
N LEU A 66 5.07 14.88 -10.37
CA LEU A 66 6.29 14.14 -10.03
C LEU A 66 6.30 13.68 -8.56
N VAL A 67 5.99 14.60 -7.63
CA VAL A 67 5.92 14.29 -6.19
C VAL A 67 4.84 13.23 -5.91
N SER A 68 3.66 13.36 -6.52
CA SER A 68 2.57 12.39 -6.35
C SER A 68 2.94 11.01 -6.90
N THR A 69 3.65 10.94 -8.03
CA THR A 69 4.14 9.68 -8.61
C THR A 69 5.14 9.02 -7.67
N ILE A 70 6.15 9.75 -7.20
CA ILE A 70 7.19 9.21 -6.31
C ILE A 70 6.56 8.70 -5.01
N ALA A 71 5.67 9.48 -4.40
CA ALA A 71 4.99 9.08 -3.17
C ALA A 71 4.15 7.81 -3.36
N SER A 72 3.36 7.74 -4.43
CA SER A 72 2.46 6.61 -4.70
C SER A 72 3.25 5.34 -5.06
N ALA A 73 4.31 5.48 -5.85
CA ALA A 73 5.22 4.38 -6.16
C ALA A 73 5.93 3.87 -4.90
N ALA A 74 6.41 4.76 -4.03
CA ALA A 74 7.04 4.37 -2.77
C ALA A 74 6.08 3.59 -1.86
N ILE A 75 4.81 4.02 -1.75
CA ILE A 75 3.78 3.31 -0.98
C ILE A 75 3.51 1.92 -1.56
N SER A 76 3.36 1.82 -2.88
CA SER A 76 3.13 0.53 -3.56
C SER A 76 4.31 -0.43 -3.38
N ILE A 77 5.54 0.06 -3.51
CA ILE A 77 6.77 -0.71 -3.28
C ILE A 77 6.89 -1.12 -1.82
N ALA A 78 6.58 -0.23 -0.87
CA ALA A 78 6.61 -0.55 0.55
C ALA A 78 5.61 -1.65 0.92
N ALA A 79 4.40 -1.63 0.34
CA ALA A 79 3.41 -2.70 0.49
C ALA A 79 3.91 -4.02 -0.10
N GLY A 80 4.49 -4.01 -1.31
CA GLY A 80 5.07 -5.20 -1.92
C GLY A 80 6.27 -5.76 -1.14
N PHE A 81 7.14 -4.88 -0.63
CA PHE A 81 8.30 -5.26 0.17
C PHE A 81 7.88 -5.83 1.53
N ALA A 82 6.84 -5.29 2.16
CA ALA A 82 6.24 -5.87 3.37
C ALA A 82 5.76 -7.30 3.10
N SER A 83 4.98 -7.52 2.03
CA SER A 83 4.53 -8.87 1.61
C SER A 83 5.70 -9.82 1.35
N TYR A 84 6.71 -9.36 0.61
CA TYR A 84 7.90 -10.16 0.28
C TYR A 84 8.71 -10.51 1.54
N ARG A 85 8.87 -9.56 2.46
CA ARG A 85 9.61 -9.77 3.71
C ARG A 85 8.90 -10.80 4.59
N GLU A 86 7.59 -10.73 4.72
CA GLU A 86 6.82 -11.70 5.48
C GLU A 86 6.82 -13.08 4.81
N TRP A 87 6.78 -13.15 3.48
CA TRP A 87 6.97 -14.41 2.75
C TRP A 87 8.35 -15.02 2.98
N ARG A 88 9.42 -14.20 2.94
CA ARG A 88 10.82 -14.65 3.14
C ARG A 88 11.16 -15.03 4.57
N ARG A 89 10.45 -14.48 5.56
CA ARG A 89 10.59 -14.85 6.97
C ARG A 89 10.01 -16.22 7.31
N GLY A 90 9.54 -16.96 6.31
CA GLY A 90 9.32 -18.40 6.43
C GLY A 90 8.25 -18.77 7.46
N GLY A 91 7.11 -18.09 7.47
CA GLY A 91 5.89 -18.60 8.13
C GLY A 91 5.97 -18.89 9.64
N GLU A 92 7.03 -18.50 10.34
CA GLU A 92 7.31 -18.97 11.71
C GLU A 92 6.46 -18.30 12.79
N THR A 93 5.54 -17.38 12.47
CA THR A 93 4.65 -16.84 13.53
C THR A 93 3.29 -16.29 13.12
N SER A 94 3.08 -15.69 11.95
CA SER A 94 1.85 -14.89 11.85
C SER A 94 1.35 -14.61 10.44
N ILE A 95 0.13 -15.02 10.14
CA ILE A 95 -0.95 -14.02 10.24
C ILE A 95 -1.80 -14.26 11.51
N THR A 96 -1.14 -14.75 12.57
CA THR A 96 -1.65 -15.54 13.70
C THR A 96 -2.34 -16.84 13.26
N ALA A 97 -1.65 -17.59 12.39
CA ALA A 97 -2.03 -18.86 11.76
C ALA A 97 -3.21 -18.80 10.76
N SER A 98 -3.20 -17.91 9.77
CA SER A 98 -4.20 -17.83 8.66
C SER A 98 -5.67 -17.97 9.07
N ILE A 99 -5.97 -17.54 10.31
CA ILE A 99 -7.27 -17.65 11.00
C ILE A 99 -7.58 -19.09 11.47
N ALA A 100 -6.69 -19.71 12.26
CA ALA A 100 -6.85 -20.95 13.03
C ALA A 100 -7.17 -22.30 12.32
N GLY A 101 -7.36 -22.43 10.99
CA GLY A 101 -7.67 -23.75 10.40
C GLY A 101 -7.64 -23.96 8.88
N GLY A 102 -7.10 -23.04 8.07
CA GLY A 102 -7.10 -23.19 6.60
C GLY A 102 -5.78 -22.79 5.96
N THR A 103 -4.86 -23.74 5.84
CA THR A 103 -3.45 -23.54 5.46
C THR A 103 -3.22 -22.98 4.04
N GLY A 104 -4.25 -22.91 3.18
CA GLY A 104 -4.10 -22.48 1.77
C GLY A 104 -4.40 -21.01 1.46
N GLY A 105 -5.14 -20.29 2.33
CA GLY A 105 -5.64 -18.95 1.98
C GLY A 105 -4.59 -17.83 2.02
N SER A 106 -3.60 -17.94 2.91
CA SER A 106 -2.61 -16.88 3.14
C SER A 106 -1.57 -16.74 2.04
N GLU A 107 -1.10 -17.85 1.47
CA GLU A 107 -0.14 -17.81 0.37
C GLU A 107 -0.75 -17.16 -0.86
N PHE A 108 -2.02 -17.45 -1.14
CA PHE A 108 -2.76 -16.81 -2.22
C PHE A 108 -2.92 -15.30 -2.01
N ILE A 109 -3.26 -14.85 -0.79
CA ILE A 109 -3.38 -13.40 -0.49
C ILE A 109 -2.04 -12.69 -0.62
N LEU A 110 -0.95 -13.29 -0.13
CA LEU A 110 0.40 -12.72 -0.26
C LEU A 110 0.84 -12.67 -1.73
N LEU A 111 0.56 -13.71 -2.52
CA LEU A 111 0.84 -13.74 -3.94
C LEU A 111 0.03 -12.67 -4.69
N MET A 112 -1.26 -12.54 -4.39
CA MET A 112 -2.12 -11.50 -4.97
C MET A 112 -1.69 -10.09 -4.56
N GLY A 113 -1.26 -9.90 -3.32
CA GLY A 113 -0.68 -8.63 -2.86
C GLY A 113 0.63 -8.30 -3.58
N LEU A 114 1.50 -9.28 -3.81
CA LEU A 114 2.75 -9.09 -4.56
C LEU A 114 2.50 -8.79 -6.04
N LEU A 115 1.64 -9.58 -6.69
CA LEU A 115 1.23 -9.37 -8.09
C LEU A 115 0.52 -8.02 -8.25
N GLY A 116 -0.37 -7.68 -7.30
CA GLY A 116 -1.03 -6.39 -7.23
C GLY A 116 -0.01 -5.26 -7.11
N SER A 117 0.93 -5.34 -6.18
CA SER A 117 1.99 -4.33 -6.04
C SER A 117 2.82 -4.17 -7.32
N MET A 118 3.21 -5.27 -7.98
CA MET A 118 3.92 -5.19 -9.27
C MET A 118 3.06 -4.53 -10.35
N LEU A 119 1.81 -4.97 -10.51
CA LEU A 119 0.88 -4.43 -11.50
C LEU A 119 0.60 -2.95 -11.28
N PHE A 120 0.25 -2.55 -10.06
CA PHE A 120 -0.07 -1.15 -9.74
C PHE A 120 1.16 -0.24 -9.80
N SER A 121 2.34 -0.73 -9.40
CA SER A 121 3.59 0.04 -9.59
C SER A 121 3.88 0.25 -11.08
N PHE A 122 3.66 -0.78 -11.90
CA PHE A 122 3.79 -0.67 -13.35
C PHE A 122 2.77 0.31 -13.95
N LEU A 123 1.52 0.28 -13.51
CA LEU A 123 0.49 1.23 -13.93
C LEU A 123 0.84 2.67 -13.57
N ILE A 124 1.33 2.92 -12.34
CA ILE A 124 1.81 4.25 -11.91
C ILE A 124 2.93 4.75 -12.83
N LEU A 125 3.88 3.87 -13.21
CA LEU A 125 4.96 4.25 -14.12
C LEU A 125 4.47 4.56 -15.53
N VAL A 126 3.56 3.75 -16.07
CA VAL A 126 2.96 3.97 -17.40
C VAL A 126 2.15 5.27 -17.42
N GLU A 127 1.40 5.57 -16.36
CA GLU A 127 0.64 6.81 -16.22
C GLU A 127 1.55 8.04 -16.09
N ALA A 128 2.65 7.93 -15.35
CA ALA A 128 3.63 9.02 -15.25
C ALA A 128 4.30 9.34 -16.60
N ILE A 129 4.32 8.38 -17.52
CA ILE A 129 4.84 8.55 -18.87
C ILE A 129 3.85 9.29 -19.79
N ALA A 130 2.54 9.13 -19.59
CA ALA A 130 1.53 9.70 -20.49
C ALA A 130 1.64 11.24 -20.69
N PRO A 131 1.88 12.07 -19.65
CA PRO A 131 2.09 13.51 -19.80
C PRO A 131 3.31 13.92 -20.64
N VAL A 132 4.29 13.02 -20.80
CA VAL A 132 5.49 13.30 -21.61
C VAL A 132 5.18 13.22 -23.11
N PHE A 133 4.23 12.35 -23.48
CA PHE A 133 3.90 12.09 -24.89
C PHE A 133 2.66 12.82 -25.36
N VAL A 134 1.74 13.18 -24.45
CA VAL A 134 0.50 13.88 -24.79
C VAL A 134 0.65 15.35 -24.42
N PRO A 135 0.63 16.30 -25.37
CA PRO A 135 0.59 17.72 -25.04
C PRO A 135 -0.68 18.00 -24.23
N LEU A 136 -0.52 18.35 -22.96
CA LEU A 136 -1.59 18.40 -21.95
C LEU A 136 -2.71 19.39 -22.31
N CYS A 137 -2.37 20.45 -23.02
CA CYS A 137 -3.35 21.32 -23.66
C CYS A 137 -2.70 21.80 -24.97
N SER A 138 -3.41 21.70 -26.11
CA SER A 138 -3.05 22.53 -27.25
C SER A 138 -3.27 23.96 -26.78
N MET A 139 -2.20 24.72 -26.57
CA MET A 139 -2.27 26.15 -26.30
C MET A 139 -3.06 26.75 -27.46
N SER A 140 -4.38 26.96 -27.27
CA SER A 140 -5.20 27.67 -28.24
C SER A 140 -4.81 29.12 -28.08
N THR A 141 -3.74 29.50 -28.77
CA THR A 141 -3.38 30.90 -28.99
C THR A 141 -4.56 31.54 -29.72
N GLY A 142 -5.50 32.09 -28.96
CA GLY A 142 -6.48 33.07 -29.41
C GLY A 142 -5.88 34.47 -29.32
#